data_AF-A0AAU9ISQ6-F1
#
_entry.id   AF-A0AAU9ISQ6-F1
#
_cell.length_a   1.000
_cell.length_b   1.000
_cell.length_c   1.000
_cell.angle_alpha   90.00
_cell.angle_beta   90.00
_cell.angle_gamma   90.00
#
_symmetry.space_group_name_H-M   'P 1'
#
loop_
_entity.id
_entity.type
_entity.pdbx_description
1 polymer ?
#
loop_
_entity_poly.entity_id
_entity_poly.type
_entity_poly.pdbx_seq_one_letter_code
_entity_poly.pdbx_strand_id
1 'polypeptide(L)'
;MSYPPTTREEAFRQEISIIQDTDDIDFARKHYLLVNKHRCKKESKPQACIEEGRSIYDKFVHEMKRSRQQAFYCFSACKEEGCYETCKQNLAEKVSQLYSPMAPVINDYLLQYSNK
;
A
#
# COMPACT_ATOMS: atom_id res chain seq x y z
N MET A 1 23.63 7.69 24.88
CA MET A 1 22.27 8.25 24.82
C MET A 1 21.33 7.10 24.47
N SER A 2 20.72 6.48 25.47
CA SER A 2 19.76 5.40 25.27
C SER A 2 18.40 6.04 25.00
N TYR A 3 17.86 5.85 23.80
CA TYR A 3 16.47 6.23 23.50
C TYR A 3 15.54 5.53 24.50
N PRO A 4 14.50 6.20 25.02
CA PRO A 4 13.55 5.54 25.92
C PRO A 4 12.88 4.39 25.17
N PRO A 5 12.49 3.31 25.85
CA PRO A 5 11.83 2.18 25.19
C PRO A 5 10.50 2.69 24.65
N THR A 6 10.40 2.86 23.32
CA THR A 6 9.12 2.92 22.63
C THR A 6 8.28 1.77 23.18
N THR A 7 7.07 2.07 23.65
CA THR A 7 6.17 1.03 24.12
C THR A 7 6.09 -0.06 23.06
N ARG A 8 5.91 -1.33 23.46
CA ARG A 8 5.75 -2.44 22.49
C ARG A 8 4.74 -2.05 21.39
N GLU A 9 3.67 -1.35 21.78
CA GLU A 9 2.67 -0.80 20.86
C GLU A 9 3.20 0.24 19.85
N GLU A 10 4.10 1.14 20.23
CA GLU A 10 4.75 2.09 19.32
C GLU A 10 5.74 1.40 18.37
N ALA A 11 6.51 0.43 18.86
CA ALA A 11 7.36 -0.41 18.01
C ALA A 11 6.50 -1.21 17.00
N PHE A 12 5.35 -1.74 17.44
CA PHE A 12 4.40 -2.43 16.56
C PHE A 12 3.77 -1.53 15.50
N ARG A 13 3.43 -0.28 15.85
CA ARG A 13 2.91 0.70 14.89
C ARG A 13 3.97 1.11 13.87
N GLN A 14 5.24 1.19 14.28
CA GLN A 14 6.35 1.46 13.37
C GLN A 14 6.58 0.28 12.42
N GLU A 15 6.57 -0.97 12.89
CA GLU A 15 6.75 -2.15 12.04
C GLU A 15 5.64 -2.31 11.00
N ILE A 16 4.37 -2.12 11.38
CA ILE A 16 3.24 -2.13 10.44
C ILE A 16 3.40 -1.02 9.40
N SER A 17 3.89 0.16 9.80
CA SER A 17 4.13 1.27 8.87
C SER A 17 5.29 0.96 7.91
N ILE A 18 6.37 0.33 8.39
CA ILE A 18 7.54 -0.06 7.59
C ILE A 18 7.18 -1.13 6.55
N ILE A 19 6.34 -2.10 6.89
CA ILE A 19 5.92 -3.17 5.96
C ILE A 19 5.07 -2.61 4.81
N GLN A 20 4.47 -1.43 4.98
CA GLN A 20 3.38 -0.95 4.11
C GLN A 20 3.63 0.36 3.41
N ASP A 21 4.54 1.19 3.90
CA ASP A 21 4.88 2.46 3.27
C ASP A 21 6.21 2.30 2.52
N THR A 22 6.25 1.39 1.53
CA THR A 22 7.29 1.48 0.50
C THR A 22 7.06 2.76 -0.30
N ASP A 23 8.13 3.35 -0.84
CA ASP A 23 8.04 4.59 -1.62
C ASP A 23 7.03 4.46 -2.77
N ASP A 24 6.96 3.29 -3.40
CA ASP A 24 6.00 2.98 -4.47
C ASP A 24 4.54 3.02 -3.98
N ILE A 25 4.27 2.45 -2.81
CA ILE A 25 2.93 2.42 -2.22
C ILE A 25 2.50 3.81 -1.77
N ASP A 26 3.41 4.58 -1.16
CA ASP A 26 3.11 5.96 -0.77
C ASP A 26 2.88 6.85 -2.00
N PHE A 27 3.70 6.67 -3.05
CA PHE A 27 3.52 7.34 -4.32
C PHE A 27 2.16 7.00 -4.94
N ALA A 28 1.81 5.72 -5.00
CA ALA A 28 0.53 5.26 -5.52
C ALA A 28 -0.66 5.82 -4.71
N ARG A 29 -0.57 5.83 -3.37
CA ARG A 29 -1.58 6.41 -2.49
C ARG A 29 -1.80 7.89 -2.77
N LYS A 30 -0.73 8.65 -3.05
CA LYS A 30 -0.80 10.11 -3.29
C LYS A 30 -1.18 10.46 -4.73
N HIS A 31 -0.70 9.70 -5.70
CA HIS A 31 -0.67 10.15 -7.11
C HIS A 31 -1.46 9.27 -8.08
N TYR A 32 -1.91 8.08 -7.69
CA TYR A 32 -2.57 7.16 -8.62
C TYR A 32 -3.77 7.77 -9.33
N LEU A 33 -4.66 8.49 -8.65
CA LEU A 33 -5.83 9.10 -9.30
C LEU A 33 -5.44 10.13 -10.36
N LEU A 34 -4.37 10.88 -10.12
CA LEU A 34 -3.83 11.85 -11.08
C LEU A 34 -3.21 11.13 -12.28
N VAL A 35 -2.38 10.12 -12.02
CA VAL A 35 -1.72 9.32 -13.05
C VAL A 35 -2.74 8.57 -13.91
N ASN A 36 -3.70 7.90 -13.29
CA ASN A 36 -4.77 7.20 -14.00
C ASN A 36 -5.59 8.16 -14.85
N LYS A 37 -5.95 9.35 -14.32
CA LYS A 37 -6.62 10.38 -15.11
C LYS A 37 -5.79 10.79 -16.33
N HIS A 38 -4.48 10.93 -16.19
CA HIS A 38 -3.59 11.24 -17.30
C HIS A 38 -3.54 10.12 -18.35
N ARG A 39 -3.49 8.85 -17.92
CA ARG A 39 -3.57 7.67 -18.80
C ARG A 39 -4.89 7.63 -19.57
N CYS A 40 -6.01 7.75 -18.85
CA CYS A 40 -7.36 7.64 -19.41
C CYS A 40 -7.70 8.74 -20.45
N LYS A 41 -6.97 9.86 -20.49
CA LYS A 41 -7.15 10.87 -21.55
C LYS A 41 -6.86 10.35 -22.96
N LYS A 42 -6.03 9.30 -23.07
CA LYS A 42 -5.65 8.69 -24.35
C LYS A 42 -6.59 7.55 -24.77
N GLU A 43 -7.55 7.19 -23.91
CA GLU A 43 -8.50 6.09 -24.14
C GLU A 43 -9.72 6.52 -24.96
N SER A 44 -10.34 5.55 -25.63
CA SER A 44 -11.59 5.76 -26.38
C SER A 44 -12.78 6.17 -25.49
N LYS A 45 -12.78 5.73 -24.21
CA LYS A 45 -13.80 6.05 -23.20
C LYS A 45 -13.15 6.57 -21.91
N PRO A 46 -12.73 7.84 -21.87
CA PRO A 46 -11.99 8.40 -20.73
C PRO A 46 -12.75 8.32 -19.41
N GLN A 47 -14.06 8.58 -19.43
CA GLN A 47 -14.88 8.62 -18.21
C GLN A 47 -15.01 7.25 -17.54
N ALA A 48 -15.27 6.19 -18.32
CA ALA A 48 -15.34 4.83 -17.81
C ALA A 48 -14.00 4.38 -17.22
N CYS A 49 -12.88 4.71 -17.88
CA CYS A 49 -11.52 4.44 -17.38
C CYS A 49 -11.21 5.17 -16.06
N ILE A 50 -11.67 6.42 -15.91
CA ILE A 50 -11.50 7.19 -14.67
C ILE A 50 -12.31 6.57 -13.53
N GLU A 51 -13.55 6.16 -13.78
CA GLU A 51 -14.42 5.52 -12.79
C GLU A 51 -13.90 4.16 -12.33
N GLU A 52 -13.40 3.35 -13.27
CA GLU A 52 -12.75 2.09 -12.96
C GLU A 52 -11.52 2.30 -12.06
N GLY A 53 -10.64 3.24 -12.43
CA GLY A 53 -9.48 3.56 -11.60
C GLY A 53 -9.85 4.11 -10.23
N ARG A 54 -10.92 4.93 -10.12
CA ARG A 54 -11.43 5.35 -8.80
C ARG A 54 -11.87 4.16 -7.96
N SER A 55 -12.61 3.22 -8.55
CA SER A 55 -13.03 1.99 -7.86
C SER A 55 -11.83 1.16 -7.37
N ILE A 56 -10.78 1.04 -8.20
CA ILE A 56 -9.53 0.36 -7.80
C ILE A 56 -8.85 1.09 -6.64
N TYR A 57 -8.73 2.42 -6.71
CA TYR A 57 -8.13 3.24 -5.67
C TYR A 57 -8.90 3.17 -4.34
N ASP A 58 -10.22 3.28 -4.39
CA ASP A 58 -11.07 3.21 -3.21
C ASP A 58 -10.95 1.85 -2.53
N LYS A 59 -10.98 0.76 -3.32
CA LYS A 59 -10.71 -0.59 -2.80
C LYS A 59 -9.32 -0.69 -2.17
N PHE A 60 -8.30 -0.16 -2.83
CA PHE A 60 -6.93 -0.15 -2.31
C PHE A 60 -6.86 0.55 -0.95
N VAL A 61 -7.38 1.78 -0.83
CA VAL A 61 -7.34 2.55 0.43
C VAL A 61 -8.10 1.85 1.55
N HIS A 62 -9.32 1.37 1.26
CA HIS A 62 -10.16 0.71 2.25
C HIS A 62 -9.57 -0.62 2.73
N GLU A 63 -9.16 -1.48 1.81
CA GLU A 63 -8.60 -2.79 2.14
C GLU A 63 -7.19 -2.67 2.75
N MET A 64 -6.40 -1.65 2.40
CA MET A 64 -5.14 -1.36 3.10
C MET A 64 -5.40 -1.02 4.57
N LYS A 65 -6.39 -0.16 4.86
CA LYS A 65 -6.77 0.19 6.23
C LYS A 65 -7.27 -1.05 7.00
N ARG A 66 -8.05 -1.92 6.35
CA ARG A 66 -8.52 -3.17 6.95
C ARG A 66 -7.38 -4.14 7.24
N SER A 67 -6.47 -4.30 6.29
CA SER A 67 -5.31 -5.20 6.41
C SER A 67 -4.37 -4.72 7.53
N ARG A 68 -4.19 -3.40 7.69
CA ARG A 68 -3.50 -2.77 8.84
C ARG A 68 -4.11 -3.19 10.17
N GLN A 69 -5.42 -3.07 10.30
CA GLN A 69 -6.12 -3.42 11.53
C GLN A 69 -6.02 -4.91 11.83
N GLN A 70 -6.19 -5.77 10.82
CA GLN A 70 -6.08 -7.22 10.97
C GLN A 70 -4.66 -7.64 11.38
N ALA A 71 -3.63 -7.05 10.76
CA ALA A 71 -2.26 -7.31 11.15
C ALA A 71 -1.97 -6.85 12.57
N PHE A 72 -2.45 -5.68 12.98
CA PHE A 72 -2.33 -5.22 14.36
C PHE A 72 -2.90 -6.24 15.36
N TYR A 73 -4.09 -6.78 15.10
CA TYR A 73 -4.67 -7.82 15.94
C TYR A 73 -3.84 -9.13 15.91
N CYS A 74 -3.37 -9.54 14.73
CA CYS A 74 -2.52 -10.72 14.55
C CYS A 74 -1.24 -10.60 15.41
N PHE A 75 -0.52 -9.48 15.29
CA PHE A 75 0.69 -9.21 16.07
C PHE A 75 0.42 -9.16 17.56
N SER A 76 -0.68 -8.52 17.98
CA SER A 76 -1.05 -8.43 19.41
C SER A 76 -1.36 -9.79 20.05
N ALA A 77 -1.77 -10.78 19.25
CA ALA A 77 -2.05 -12.13 19.71
C ALA A 77 -0.80 -13.03 19.73
N CYS A 78 0.27 -12.66 19.03
CA CYS A 78 1.49 -13.46 18.94
C CYS A 78 2.35 -13.38 20.21
N LYS A 79 2.78 -14.53 20.71
CA LYS A 79 3.71 -14.65 21.85
C LYS A 79 5.10 -15.14 21.46
N GLU A 80 5.24 -15.63 20.23
CA GLU A 80 6.44 -16.29 19.71
C GLU A 80 6.84 -15.66 18.36
N GLU A 81 8.14 -15.55 18.12
CA GLU A 81 8.73 -14.88 16.95
C GLU A 81 8.24 -15.47 15.61
N GLY A 82 8.02 -16.79 15.52
CA GLY A 82 7.47 -17.41 14.31
C GLY A 82 6.04 -16.98 13.97
N CYS A 83 5.23 -16.66 14.98
CA CYS A 83 3.89 -16.09 14.77
C CYS A 83 3.98 -14.66 14.24
N TYR A 84 4.91 -13.85 14.76
CA TYR A 84 5.16 -12.49 14.27
C TYR A 84 5.57 -12.50 12.79
N GLU A 85 6.55 -13.32 12.41
CA GLU A 85 6.99 -13.40 11.01
C GLU A 85 5.87 -13.87 10.08
N THR A 86 5.00 -14.77 10.52
CA THR A 86 3.82 -15.19 9.74
C THR A 86 2.83 -14.03 9.56
N CYS A 87 2.51 -13.28 10.62
CA CYS A 87 1.63 -12.11 10.53
C CYS A 87 2.20 -11.03 9.59
N LYS A 88 3.52 -10.85 9.63
CA LYS A 88 4.27 -9.91 8.78
C LYS A 88 4.25 -10.32 7.30
N GLN A 89 4.52 -11.60 7.01
CA GLN A 89 4.44 -12.13 5.65
C GLN A 89 3.03 -12.00 5.08
N ASN A 90 2.01 -12.39 5.85
CA ASN A 90 0.61 -12.23 5.44
C ASN A 90 0.24 -10.78 5.13
N LEU A 91 0.74 -9.83 5.95
CA LEU A 91 0.54 -8.41 5.70
C LEU A 91 1.22 -7.96 4.40
N ALA A 92 2.48 -8.35 4.19
CA ALA A 92 3.24 -8.00 3.00
C ALA A 92 2.59 -8.57 1.72
N GLU A 93 2.16 -9.83 1.75
CA GLU A 93 1.44 -10.45 0.64
C GLU A 93 0.13 -9.73 0.34
N LYS A 94 -0.64 -9.39 1.38
CA LYS A 94 -1.91 -8.69 1.20
C LYS A 94 -1.72 -7.32 0.59
N VAL A 95 -0.71 -6.59 1.06
CA VAL A 95 -0.33 -5.27 0.54
C VAL A 95 0.08 -5.37 -0.93
N SER A 96 0.90 -6.37 -1.29
CA SER A 96 1.32 -6.61 -2.67
C SER A 96 0.14 -6.94 -3.59
N GLN A 97 -0.80 -7.77 -3.13
CA GLN A 97 -2.03 -8.08 -3.87
C GLN A 97 -2.89 -6.84 -4.10
N LEU A 98 -2.99 -5.96 -3.10
CA LEU A 98 -3.75 -4.72 -3.20
C LEU A 98 -3.08 -3.70 -4.13
N TYR A 99 -1.74 -3.66 -4.16
CA TYR A 99 -0.97 -2.77 -5.03
C TYR A 99 -0.87 -3.24 -6.49
N SER A 100 -0.88 -4.56 -6.73
CA SER A 100 -0.79 -5.18 -8.05
C SER A 100 -1.64 -4.53 -9.16
N PRO A 101 -2.93 -4.21 -8.98
CA PRO A 101 -3.73 -3.55 -10.03
C PRO A 101 -3.32 -2.09 -10.31
N MET A 102 -2.63 -1.43 -9.37
CA MET A 102 -2.15 -0.05 -9.51
C MET A 102 -0.74 0.00 -10.09
N ALA A 103 0.09 -1.02 -9.83
CA ALA A 103 1.50 -1.05 -10.18
C ALA A 103 1.79 -0.76 -11.67
N PRO A 104 1.09 -1.35 -12.66
CA PRO A 104 1.35 -1.04 -14.07
C PRO A 104 1.13 0.44 -14.41
N VAL A 105 0.08 1.04 -13.85
CA VAL A 105 -0.27 2.45 -14.11
C VAL A 105 0.78 3.40 -13.55
N ILE A 106 1.28 3.10 -12.35
CA ILE A 106 2.33 3.89 -11.68
C ILE A 106 3.68 3.68 -12.37
N ASN A 107 4.06 2.44 -12.66
CA ASN A 107 5.34 2.12 -13.28
C ASN A 107 5.44 2.68 -14.70
N ASP A 108 4.38 2.56 -15.50
CA ASP A 108 4.33 3.15 -16.85
C ASP A 108 4.50 4.67 -16.80
N TYR A 109 3.93 5.32 -15.79
CA TYR A 109 4.11 6.75 -15.59
C TYR A 109 5.55 7.08 -15.21
N LEU A 110 6.12 6.40 -14.21
CA LEU A 110 7.51 6.65 -13.79
C LEU A 110 8.50 6.43 -14.94
N LEU A 111 8.32 5.37 -15.73
CA LEU A 111 9.16 5.07 -16.90
C LEU A 111 9.05 6.13 -18.01
N GLN A 112 7.87 6.75 -18.18
CA GLN A 112 7.71 7.86 -19.13
C GLN A 112 8.51 9.12 -18.75
N TYR A 113 8.86 9.27 -17.47
CA TYR A 113 9.61 10.42 -16.96
C TYR A 113 11.03 10.08 -16.49
N SER A 114 11.44 8.81 -16.46
CA SER A 114 12.82 8.41 -16.11
C SER A 114 13.82 8.59 -17.25
N ASN A 115 13.35 8.78 -18.49
CA ASN A 115 14.16 9.00 -19.70
C ASN A 115 14.24 10.49 -20.12
N LYS A 116 14.00 11.43 -19.21
CA LYS A 116 14.23 12.87 -19.40
C LYS A 116 15.33 13.35 -18.49
#